data_AF-A0A552Q7L8-F1
#
_entry.id   AF-A0A552Q7L8-F1
#
_cell.length_a   1.000
_cell.length_b   1.000
_cell.length_c   1.000
_cell.angle_alpha   90.00
_cell.angle_beta   90.00
_cell.angle_gamma   90.00
#
_symmetry.space_group_name_H-M   'P 1'
#
loop_
_entity.id
_entity.type
_entity.pdbx_description
1 polymer ?
#
loop_
_entity_poly.entity_id
_entity_poly.type
_entity_poly.pdbx_seq_one_letter_code
_entity_poly.pdbx_strand_id
1 'polypeptide(L)'
;MKRKIKLMAEYNYSPLWDMETADNLDLDELPLSSSIQKKLSNWAEIYNQIINWDNPADSRFFDAASQDNFEKEGINIWKQLQEELSPNYQIFYFSEKQQRLLAPEDASEAIKEKEVRYK
;
A
#
# COMPACT_ATOMS: atom_id res chain seq x y z
N MET A 1 -13.28 16.94 -9.99
CA MET A 1 -12.94 16.37 -8.67
C MET A 1 -11.87 15.31 -8.88
N LYS A 2 -10.97 15.11 -7.92
CA LYS A 2 -9.97 14.04 -8.00
C LYS A 2 -10.59 12.72 -7.57
N ARG A 3 -10.33 11.64 -8.30
CA ARG A 3 -10.78 10.30 -7.92
C ARG A 3 -10.00 9.82 -6.70
N LYS A 4 -10.69 9.27 -5.70
CA LYS A 4 -10.06 8.77 -4.47
C LYS A 4 -9.82 7.27 -4.58
N ILE A 5 -8.58 6.86 -4.40
CA ILE A 5 -8.20 5.45 -4.39
C ILE A 5 -7.34 5.18 -3.16
N LYS A 6 -7.32 3.93 -2.68
CA LYS A 6 -6.44 3.50 -1.59
C LYS A 6 -5.51 2.38 -2.04
N LEU A 7 -4.26 2.45 -1.59
CA LEU A 7 -3.33 1.33 -1.56
C LEU A 7 -3.61 0.51 -0.30
N MET A 8 -4.06 -0.73 -0.47
CA MET A 8 -4.40 -1.65 0.61
C MET A 8 -4.19 -3.07 0.11
N ALA A 9 -3.42 -3.88 0.84
CA ALA A 9 -3.26 -5.29 0.50
C ALA A 9 -4.51 -6.07 0.91
N GLU A 10 -4.84 -7.08 0.11
CA GLU A 10 -5.89 -8.06 0.39
C GLU A 10 -5.54 -9.34 -0.36
N TYR A 11 -5.89 -10.49 0.21
CA TYR A 11 -5.46 -11.78 -0.28
C TYR A 11 -6.02 -12.08 -1.67
N ASN A 12 -5.13 -12.27 -2.65
CA ASN A 12 -5.44 -12.56 -4.06
C ASN A 12 -6.12 -11.41 -4.84
N TYR A 13 -6.06 -10.16 -4.35
CA TYR A 13 -6.61 -9.00 -5.06
C TYR A 13 -5.53 -8.01 -5.48
N SER A 14 -5.84 -7.19 -6.48
CA SER A 14 -5.05 -6.01 -6.81
C SER A 14 -4.99 -5.08 -5.59
N PRO A 15 -3.81 -4.52 -5.25
CA PRO A 15 -3.65 -3.73 -4.04
C PRO A 15 -4.19 -2.29 -4.17
N LEU A 16 -4.82 -1.93 -5.28
CA LEU A 16 -5.45 -0.61 -5.47
C LEU A 16 -6.97 -0.73 -5.49
N TRP A 17 -7.63 0.14 -4.75
CA TRP A 17 -9.08 0.12 -4.57
C TRP A 17 -9.69 1.48 -4.82
N ASP A 18 -10.79 1.50 -5.55
CA ASP A 18 -11.65 2.66 -5.63
C ASP A 18 -12.36 2.89 -4.29
N MET A 19 -12.33 4.12 -3.77
CA MET A 19 -12.98 4.43 -2.48
C MET A 19 -14.46 4.75 -2.60
N GLU A 20 -14.97 5.06 -3.79
CA GLU A 20 -16.37 5.34 -4.04
C GLU A 20 -17.15 4.08 -4.39
N THR A 21 -16.58 3.20 -5.24
CA THR A 21 -17.24 1.94 -5.63
C THR A 21 -16.88 0.76 -4.71
N ALA A 22 -15.77 0.86 -3.97
CA ALA A 22 -15.20 -0.22 -3.17
C ALA A 22 -14.70 -1.43 -3.99
N ASP A 23 -14.48 -1.26 -5.30
CA ASP A 23 -13.91 -2.29 -6.16
C ASP A 23 -12.39 -2.19 -6.27
N ASN A 24 -11.73 -3.32 -6.51
CA ASN A 24 -10.32 -3.33 -6.86
C ASN A 24 -10.11 -2.79 -8.29
N LEU A 25 -9.04 -2.04 -8.48
CA LEU A 25 -8.68 -1.46 -9.77
C LEU A 25 -7.74 -2.39 -10.53
N ASP A 26 -7.98 -2.51 -11.83
CA ASP A 26 -7.01 -3.12 -12.73
C ASP A 26 -5.81 -2.17 -12.91
N LEU A 27 -4.60 -2.68 -12.69
CA LEU A 27 -3.37 -1.91 -12.80
C LEU A 27 -3.06 -1.54 -14.26
N ASP A 28 -3.56 -2.31 -15.21
CA ASP A 28 -3.36 -2.09 -16.65
C ASP A 28 -4.29 -0.99 -17.20
N GLU A 29 -5.35 -0.64 -16.47
CA GLU A 29 -6.26 0.47 -16.81
C GLU A 29 -5.77 1.83 -16.28
N LEU A 30 -4.74 1.84 -15.43
CA LEU A 30 -4.16 3.05 -14.86
C LEU A 30 -2.93 3.50 -15.65
N PRO A 31 -2.66 4.82 -15.75
CA PRO A 31 -1.49 5.35 -16.44
C PRO A 31 -0.22 5.19 -15.59
N LEU A 32 0.09 3.95 -15.20
CA LEU A 32 1.19 3.59 -14.34
C LEU A 32 2.37 3.05 -15.16
N SER A 33 3.57 3.30 -14.68
CA SER A 33 4.78 2.71 -15.22
C SER A 33 4.82 1.20 -14.93
N SER A 34 5.46 0.42 -15.81
CA SER A 34 5.69 -1.01 -15.57
C SER A 34 6.51 -1.27 -14.30
N SER A 35 7.35 -0.29 -13.90
CA SER A 35 8.12 -0.33 -12.66
C SER A 35 7.20 -0.36 -11.43
N ILE A 36 6.23 0.57 -11.33
CA ILE A 36 5.34 0.62 -10.17
C ILE A 36 4.34 -0.53 -10.16
N GLN A 37 3.83 -0.95 -11.33
CA GLN A 37 2.98 -2.14 -11.45
C GLN A 37 3.69 -3.40 -10.91
N LYS A 38 4.98 -3.58 -11.22
CA LYS A 38 5.78 -4.69 -10.69
C LYS A 38 5.97 -4.60 -9.17
N LYS A 39 6.21 -3.40 -8.62
CA LYS A 39 6.32 -3.20 -7.17
C LYS A 39 5.01 -3.53 -6.45
N LEU A 40 3.87 -3.07 -6.98
CA LEU A 40 2.53 -3.39 -6.47
C LEU A 40 2.29 -4.90 -6.44
N SER A 41 2.57 -5.58 -7.56
CA SER A 41 2.39 -7.02 -7.68
C SER A 41 3.25 -7.79 -6.67
N ASN A 42 4.54 -7.43 -6.56
CA ASN A 42 5.44 -8.06 -5.59
C ASN A 42 5.01 -7.80 -4.15
N TRP A 43 4.58 -6.58 -3.84
CA TRP A 43 4.13 -6.19 -2.50
C TRP A 43 2.86 -6.96 -2.09
N ALA A 44 1.87 -7.06 -2.98
CA ALA A 44 0.67 -7.87 -2.77
C ALA A 44 1.00 -9.36 -2.58
N GLU A 45 1.95 -9.89 -3.36
CA GLU A 45 2.38 -11.28 -3.24
C GLU A 45 3.07 -11.59 -1.91
N ILE A 46 3.85 -10.66 -1.36
CA ILE A 46 4.41 -10.80 -0.01
C ILE A 46 3.29 -10.89 1.03
N TYR A 47 2.20 -10.14 0.85
CA TYR A 47 1.03 -10.25 1.73
C TYR A 47 0.33 -11.60 1.55
N ASN A 48 0.16 -12.09 0.32
CA ASN A 48 -0.41 -13.42 0.09
C ASN A 48 0.35 -14.53 0.82
N GLN A 49 1.67 -14.38 1.00
CA GLN A 49 2.50 -15.36 1.69
C GLN A 49 2.30 -15.38 3.22
N ILE A 50 1.68 -14.36 3.82
CA ILE A 50 1.42 -14.35 5.26
C ILE A 50 0.13 -15.06 5.65
N ILE A 51 -0.71 -15.43 4.67
CA ILE A 51 -1.99 -16.09 4.95
C ILE A 51 -1.74 -17.48 5.55
N ASN A 52 -2.34 -17.72 6.70
CA ASN A 52 -2.44 -19.06 7.25
C ASN A 52 -3.69 -19.72 6.65
N TRP A 53 -3.51 -20.60 5.67
CA TRP A 53 -4.63 -21.29 5.00
C TRP A 53 -5.42 -22.21 5.91
N ASP A 54 -4.81 -22.75 6.97
CA ASP A 54 -5.50 -23.61 7.94
C ASP A 54 -6.36 -22.77 8.90
N ASN A 55 -5.89 -21.57 9.27
CA ASN A 55 -6.64 -20.60 10.07
C ASN A 55 -6.33 -19.16 9.64
N PRO A 56 -7.12 -18.58 8.72
CA PRO A 56 -6.86 -17.23 8.20
C PRO A 56 -6.85 -16.13 9.27
N ALA A 57 -7.54 -16.33 10.39
CA ALA A 57 -7.55 -15.37 11.50
C ALA A 57 -6.18 -15.28 12.23
N ASP A 58 -5.33 -16.30 12.09
CA ASP A 58 -3.97 -16.34 12.66
C ASP A 58 -2.89 -15.90 11.67
N SER A 59 -3.29 -15.35 10.51
CA SER A 59 -2.34 -14.83 9.51
C SER A 59 -1.54 -13.68 10.09
N ARG A 60 -0.21 -13.76 9.95
CA ARG A 60 0.71 -12.76 10.51
C ARG A 60 2.04 -12.80 9.79
N PHE A 61 2.71 -11.66 9.77
CA PHE A 61 4.12 -11.59 9.40
C PHE A 61 4.96 -12.50 10.31
N PHE A 62 6.03 -13.07 9.74
CA PHE A 62 6.92 -14.00 10.43
C PHE A 62 7.56 -13.36 11.68
N ASP A 63 7.94 -12.09 11.56
CA ASP A 63 8.56 -11.30 12.61
C ASP A 63 8.31 -9.80 12.42
N ALA A 64 8.76 -8.98 13.39
CA ALA A 64 8.64 -7.52 13.29
C ALA A 64 9.45 -6.93 12.12
N ALA A 65 10.56 -7.56 11.72
CA ALA A 65 11.41 -7.07 10.64
C ALA A 65 10.73 -7.20 9.27
N SER A 66 10.04 -8.32 9.04
CA SER A 66 9.24 -8.57 7.83
C SER A 66 8.04 -7.63 7.74
N GLN A 67 7.32 -7.40 8.84
CA GLN A 67 6.27 -6.37 8.89
C GLN A 67 6.82 -4.97 8.60
N ASP A 68 7.97 -4.61 9.19
CA ASP A 68 8.61 -3.32 8.97
C ASP A 68 9.06 -3.12 7.51
N ASN A 69 9.54 -4.17 6.85
CA ASN A 69 9.95 -4.12 5.46
C ASN A 69 8.74 -4.01 4.53
N PHE A 70 7.66 -4.74 4.82
CA PHE A 70 6.39 -4.63 4.10
C PHE A 70 5.82 -3.22 4.19
N GLU A 71 5.77 -2.63 5.38
CA GLU A 71 5.29 -1.27 5.62
C GLU A 71 6.15 -0.23 4.90
N LYS A 72 7.48 -0.37 4.96
CA LYS A 72 8.40 0.55 4.25
C LYS A 72 8.18 0.52 2.74
N GLU A 73 7.99 -0.66 2.15
CA GLU A 73 7.73 -0.76 0.72
C GLU A 73 6.36 -0.21 0.34
N GLY A 74 5.32 -0.46 1.16
CA GLY A 74 4.00 0.16 1.00
C GLY A 74 4.07 1.69 0.95
N ILE A 75 4.84 2.30 1.87
CA ILE A 75 5.07 3.76 1.88
C ILE A 75 5.83 4.23 0.63
N ASN A 76 6.83 3.47 0.16
CA ASN A 76 7.59 3.83 -1.05
C ASN A 76 6.71 3.77 -2.32
N ILE A 77 5.88 2.74 -2.43
CA ILE A 77 4.89 2.58 -3.50
C ILE A 77 3.89 3.72 -3.45
N TRP A 78 3.35 4.01 -2.26
CA TRP A 78 2.38 5.07 -2.05
C TRP A 78 2.88 6.43 -2.54
N LYS A 79 4.14 6.78 -2.24
CA LYS A 79 4.77 8.03 -2.74
C LYS A 79 4.85 8.07 -4.26
N GLN A 80 5.34 7.00 -4.89
CA GLN A 80 5.43 6.91 -6.35
C GLN A 80 4.05 7.00 -7.01
N LEU A 81 3.02 6.38 -6.43
CA LEU A 81 1.65 6.50 -6.93
C LEU A 81 1.15 7.94 -6.91
N GLN A 82 1.47 8.71 -5.86
CA GLN A 82 1.10 10.12 -5.80
C GLN A 82 1.79 10.93 -6.90
N GLU A 83 3.03 10.60 -7.26
CA GLU A 83 3.77 11.25 -8.36
C GLU A 83 3.16 10.88 -9.73
N GLU A 84 2.95 9.58 -9.99
CA GLU A 84 2.52 9.09 -11.30
C GLU A 84 1.04 9.37 -11.62
N LEU A 85 0.17 9.38 -10.60
CA LEU A 85 -1.28 9.58 -10.78
C LEU A 85 -1.74 11.02 -10.50
N SER A 86 -0.83 11.92 -10.13
CA SER A 86 -1.13 13.35 -10.03
C SER A 86 -1.38 13.96 -11.41
N PRO A 87 -2.29 14.94 -11.55
CA PRO A 87 -3.12 15.54 -10.51
C PRO A 87 -4.49 14.88 -10.32
N ASN A 88 -4.79 13.82 -11.08
CA ASN A 88 -6.16 13.30 -11.25
C ASN A 88 -6.66 12.48 -10.06
N TYR A 89 -5.74 11.95 -9.26
CA TYR A 89 -6.06 11.05 -8.16
C TYR A 89 -5.64 11.60 -6.79
N GLN A 90 -6.34 11.17 -5.74
CA GLN A 90 -5.92 11.24 -4.34
C GLN A 90 -5.69 9.82 -3.84
N ILE A 91 -4.46 9.53 -3.43
CA ILE A 91 -4.04 8.18 -3.04
C ILE A 91 -3.95 8.09 -1.53
N PHE A 92 -4.76 7.25 -0.91
CA PHE A 92 -4.68 6.90 0.50
C PHE A 92 -3.85 5.62 0.68
N TYR A 93 -3.32 5.37 1.86
CA TYR A 93 -2.60 4.13 2.16
C TYR A 93 -3.11 3.50 3.45
N PHE A 94 -3.51 2.23 3.40
CA PHE A 94 -3.82 1.49 4.61
C PHE A 94 -2.54 0.85 5.16
N SER A 95 -2.12 1.31 6.33
CA SER A 95 -0.94 0.81 7.01
C SER A 95 -1.28 -0.46 7.79
N GLU A 96 -0.77 -1.60 7.34
CA GLU A 96 -0.89 -2.87 8.07
C GLU A 96 -0.22 -2.80 9.45
N LYS A 97 0.85 -2.01 9.57
CA LYS A 97 1.54 -1.85 10.85
C LYS A 97 0.75 -1.00 11.84
N GLN A 98 0.11 0.08 11.38
CA GLN A 98 -0.63 1.01 12.23
C GLN A 98 -2.13 0.69 12.33
N GLN A 99 -2.62 -0.24 11.50
CA GLN A 99 -4.03 -0.63 11.38
C GLN A 99 -4.95 0.59 11.16
N ARG A 100 -4.52 1.51 10.28
CA ARG A 100 -5.28 2.72 9.93
C ARG A 100 -5.03 3.19 8.51
N LEU A 101 -6.01 3.92 7.97
CA LEU A 101 -5.90 4.63 6.71
C LEU A 101 -5.15 5.95 6.89
N LEU A 102 -4.11 6.17 6.09
CA LEU A 102 -3.34 7.40 6.01
C LEU A 102 -3.77 8.23 4.81
N ALA A 103 -3.82 9.54 5.00
CA ALA A 103 -4.23 10.50 3.98
C ALA A 103 -3.03 10.94 3.12
N PRO A 104 -3.24 11.35 1.85
CA PRO A 104 -2.16 11.71 0.92
C PRO A 104 -1.09 12.66 1.52
N GLU A 105 -1.52 13.61 2.35
CA GLU A 105 -0.69 14.57 3.08
C GLU A 105 0.32 13.92 4.04
N ASP A 106 -0.04 12.79 4.66
CA ASP A 106 0.81 12.08 5.63
C ASP A 106 2.02 11.42 4.97
N ALA A 107 2.00 11.21 3.64
CA ALA A 107 3.11 10.61 2.91
C ALA A 107 4.40 11.43 3.01
N SER A 108 4.27 12.75 3.22
CA SER A 108 5.39 13.65 3.50
C SER A 108 5.88 13.57 4.95
N GLU A 109 5.01 13.25 5.91
CA GLU A 109 5.32 13.15 7.33
C GLU A 109 5.92 11.81 7.74
N ALA A 110 5.57 10.72 7.04
CA ALA A 110 6.21 9.41 7.19
C ALA A 110 7.74 9.44 6.97
N ILE A 111 8.29 10.56 6.48
CA ILE A 111 9.73 10.84 6.35
C ILE A 111 10.34 11.28 7.70
N LYS A 112 9.61 12.03 8.53
CA LYS A 112 10.16 12.66 9.76
C LYS A 112 10.33 11.69 10.92
N GLU A 113 9.54 10.63 10.99
CA GLU A 113 9.66 9.61 12.03
C GLU A 113 10.99 8.82 11.95
N LYS A 114 11.66 8.82 10.78
CA LYS A 114 13.02 8.29 10.62
C LYS A 114 14.10 9.19 11.21
N GLU A 115 13.91 10.50 11.30
CA GLU A 115 14.94 11.42 11.82
C GLU A 115 14.93 11.56 13.35
N VAL A 116 13.79 11.25 13.99
CA VAL A 116 13.67 11.35 15.46
C VAL A 116 14.11 10.07 16.16
N ARG A 117 13.97 8.89 15.52
CA ARG A 117 14.29 7.60 16.16
C ARG A 117 15.79 7.25 16.18
N TYR A 118 16.64 8.09 15.58
CA TYR A 118 18.10 7.95 15.55
C TYR A 118 18.86 9.14 16.20
N LYS A 119 18.16 9.96 16.99
CA LYS A 119 18.77 10.95 17.90
C LYS A 119 18.50 10.54 19.34
#